data_AF-A0A4Y2L0B6-F1
#
_entry.id   AF-A0A4Y2L0B6-F1
#
_cell.length_a   1.000
_cell.length_b   1.000
_cell.length_c   1.000
_cell.angle_alpha   90.00
_cell.angle_beta   90.00
_cell.angle_gamma   90.00
#
_symmetry.space_group_name_H-M   'P 1'
#
loop_
_entity.id
_entity.type
_entity.pdbx_description
1 polymer ?
#
loop_
_entity_poly.entity_id
_entity_poly.type
_entity_poly.pdbx_seq_one_letter_code
_entity_poly.pdbx_strand_id
1 'polypeptide(L)'
;GATERFVTSPEEVMEVIDEGKSNRHIAVTNMNEHSSRSHSVFLINVKQENLENQKKLSGKLYLVDLAGSEKVSKTGAEGMVLDEAKNINKSLSALGNVISALADGNKSHIPYRDSKLTRILQESLGGNSRTTIIICCSPASYNESETKSTLEFGRRAKTIKNTVTVNEELTAEEWKRRWEKEKEKVAKLKGQLSRAEAELNRWRNGESVPQDEQLLTKDLEASTLSLSDTSSVTNIPATITQVSAEPVGNDERVKFEEERIRLYAQLDEKDDEIDRQSQLIEKLKEQMLEQEELIASIRRDYELVQQEMTRIQQENESAKEEVKEVLQALEELAVNYDQKSQEVDNKNREFEQLSEEHSQKLASLNNTA
;
A
#
# COMPACT_ATOMS: atom_id res chain seq x y z
N GLY A 1 -3.84 14.48 6.94
CA GLY A 1 -3.13 14.10 5.70
C GLY A 1 -1.79 14.82 5.63
N ALA A 2 -0.96 14.54 4.63
CA ALA A 2 0.22 15.36 4.35
C ALA A 2 -0.20 16.72 3.76
N THR A 3 0.54 17.78 4.07
CA THR A 3 0.26 19.13 3.55
C THR A 3 0.71 19.24 2.10
N GLU A 4 -0.18 19.70 1.21
CA GLU A 4 0.14 20.02 -0.18
C GLU A 4 0.14 21.55 -0.35
N ARG A 5 1.17 22.09 -1.01
CA ARG A 5 1.27 23.52 -1.32
C ARG A 5 1.34 23.73 -2.83
N PHE A 6 0.48 24.60 -3.34
CA PHE A 6 0.59 25.08 -4.71
C PHE A 6 1.71 26.10 -4.79
N VAL A 7 2.53 25.96 -5.82
CA VAL A 7 3.68 26.82 -6.09
C VAL A 7 3.63 27.25 -7.56
N THR A 8 4.02 28.49 -7.82
CA THR A 8 3.96 29.12 -9.15
C THR A 8 5.31 29.59 -9.67
N SER A 9 6.35 29.56 -8.82
CA SER A 9 7.72 29.96 -9.16
C SER A 9 8.76 28.99 -8.58
N PRO A 10 9.97 28.91 -9.17
CA PRO A 10 11.09 28.18 -8.58
C PRO A 10 11.46 28.64 -7.17
N GLU A 11 11.31 29.94 -6.89
CA GLU A 11 11.60 30.53 -5.59
C GLU A 11 10.65 29.98 -4.52
N GLU A 12 9.35 29.88 -4.80
CA GLU A 12 8.37 29.29 -3.89
C GLU A 12 8.67 27.79 -3.62
N VAL A 13 9.14 27.05 -4.63
CA VAL A 13 9.59 25.65 -4.43
C VAL A 13 10.75 25.59 -3.44
N MET A 14 11.73 26.47 -3.60
CA MET A 14 12.91 26.51 -2.72
C MET A 14 12.56 26.93 -1.30
N GLU A 15 11.64 27.88 -1.12
CA GLU A 15 11.14 28.28 0.20
C GLU A 15 10.48 27.10 0.93
N VAL A 16 9.64 26.31 0.24
CA VAL A 16 9.01 25.12 0.83
C VAL A 16 10.04 24.05 1.19
N ILE A 17 11.09 23.89 0.37
CA ILE A 17 12.21 22.98 0.68
C ILE A 17 12.94 23.44 1.94
N ASP A 18 13.26 24.73 2.05
CA ASP A 18 14.01 25.25 3.18
C ASP A 18 13.21 25.28 4.48
N GLU A 19 11.90 25.53 4.40
CA GLU A 19 10.99 25.31 5.53
C GLU A 19 10.97 23.83 5.96
N GLY A 20 10.89 22.90 5.00
CA GLY A 20 10.94 21.46 5.27
C GLY A 20 12.25 21.03 5.95
N LYS A 21 13.39 21.60 5.52
CA LYS A 21 14.69 21.39 6.17
C LYS A 21 14.74 21.98 7.58
N SER A 22 14.21 23.19 7.78
CA SER A 22 14.16 23.85 9.09
C SER A 22 13.32 23.04 10.08
N ASN A 23 12.14 22.57 9.65
CA ASN A 23 11.29 21.70 10.47
C ASN A 23 11.96 20.36 10.79
N ARG A 24 12.71 19.79 9.84
CA ARG A 24 13.53 18.60 10.08
C ARG A 24 14.61 18.87 11.12
N HIS A 25 15.17 20.09 11.18
CA HIS A 25 16.18 20.48 12.18
C HIS A 25 15.56 20.78 13.56
N ILE A 26 14.39 21.41 13.65
CA ILE A 26 13.73 21.73 14.93
C ILE A 26 13.24 20.47 15.66
N ALA A 27 12.81 19.44 14.93
CA ALA A 27 12.50 18.14 15.52
C ALA A 27 13.71 17.47 16.23
N VAL A 28 14.93 17.98 16.03
CA VAL A 28 16.19 17.46 16.58
C VAL A 28 16.51 18.06 17.96
N THR A 29 15.85 19.15 18.38
CA THR A 29 16.15 19.82 19.66
C THR A 29 15.34 19.25 20.82
N ASN A 30 15.85 18.14 21.38
CA ASN A 30 15.97 17.95 22.84
C ASN A 30 16.74 16.68 23.25
N MET A 31 17.22 15.84 22.31
CA MET A 31 17.91 14.63 22.75
C MET A 31 18.95 13.97 21.85
N ASN A 32 19.28 14.42 20.63
CA ASN A 32 20.43 13.88 19.87
C ASN A 32 20.67 14.68 18.59
N GLU A 33 21.91 15.07 18.32
CA GLU A 33 22.33 15.63 17.04
C GLU A 33 22.53 14.48 16.03
N HIS A 34 21.64 14.35 15.03
CA HIS A 34 22.05 13.99 13.65
C HIS A 34 20.89 13.95 12.65
N SER A 35 21.11 14.57 11.48
CA SER A 35 20.29 14.46 10.27
C SER A 35 20.21 13.03 9.70
N SER A 36 21.03 12.10 10.17
CA SER A 36 21.13 10.73 9.65
C SER A 36 20.06 9.77 10.17
N ARG A 37 19.13 10.24 11.03
CA ARG A 37 18.19 9.38 11.75
C ARG A 37 16.74 9.41 11.25
N SER A 38 16.46 10.12 10.16
CA SER A 38 15.13 10.16 9.57
C SER A 38 15.19 10.13 8.05
N HIS A 39 14.17 9.51 7.45
CA HIS A 39 13.97 9.56 6.00
C HIS A 39 13.14 10.79 5.66
N SER A 40 13.53 11.54 4.64
CA SER A 40 12.75 12.65 4.11
C SER A 40 12.27 12.30 2.69
N VAL A 41 10.99 12.54 2.44
CA VAL A 41 10.37 12.36 1.11
C VAL A 41 9.74 13.69 0.72
N PHE A 42 10.26 14.30 -0.33
CA PHE A 42 9.72 15.51 -0.93
C PHE A 42 9.08 15.15 -2.27
N LEU A 43 7.78 15.44 -2.41
CA LEU A 43 6.99 15.10 -3.59
C LEU A 43 6.65 16.38 -4.36
N ILE A 44 7.10 16.46 -5.61
CA ILE A 44 6.68 17.49 -6.55
C ILE A 44 5.68 16.87 -7.51
N ASN A 45 4.47 17.42 -7.55
CA ASN A 45 3.44 17.01 -8.49
C ASN A 45 3.30 18.07 -9.57
N VAL A 46 3.51 17.69 -10.83
CA VAL A 46 3.42 18.56 -11.99
C VAL A 46 2.24 18.11 -12.83
N LYS A 47 1.23 18.97 -12.93
CA LYS A 47 0.09 18.76 -13.82
C LYS A 47 0.21 19.67 -15.02
N GLN A 48 -0.01 19.12 -16.20
CA GLN A 48 0.00 19.84 -17.46
C GLN A 48 -1.32 19.59 -18.17
N GLU A 49 -1.93 20.65 -18.70
CA GLU A 49 -3.09 20.56 -19.57
C GLU A 49 -2.72 21.14 -20.92
N ASN A 50 -2.90 20.35 -21.98
CA ASN A 50 -2.75 20.82 -23.34
C ASN A 50 -4.09 21.41 -23.80
N LEU A 51 -4.10 22.71 -24.10
CA LEU A 51 -5.31 23.44 -24.46
C LEU A 51 -5.85 23.11 -25.86
N GLU A 52 -5.03 22.53 -26.75
CA GLU A 52 -5.43 22.21 -28.11
C GLU A 52 -6.18 20.87 -28.18
N ASN A 53 -5.69 19.86 -27.48
CA ASN A 53 -6.26 18.50 -27.49
C ASN A 53 -6.92 18.10 -26.16
N GLN A 54 -6.97 19.01 -25.19
CA GLN A 54 -7.54 18.83 -23.84
C GLN A 54 -6.90 17.68 -23.04
N LYS A 55 -5.73 17.17 -23.47
CA LYS A 55 -5.04 16.10 -22.75
C LYS A 55 -4.42 16.62 -21.48
N LYS A 56 -4.62 15.86 -20.41
CA LYS A 56 -4.05 16.16 -19.09
C LYS A 56 -2.96 15.15 -18.77
N LEU A 57 -1.78 15.64 -18.45
CA LEU A 57 -0.63 14.84 -18.03
C LEU A 57 -0.30 15.13 -16.57
N SER A 58 0.12 14.10 -15.85
CA SER A 58 0.45 14.21 -14.42
C SER A 58 1.79 13.53 -14.12
N GLY A 59 2.79 14.32 -13.78
CA GLY A 59 4.11 13.85 -13.38
C GLY A 59 4.30 13.94 -11.88
N LYS A 60 4.89 12.91 -11.27
CA LYS A 60 5.31 12.94 -9.87
C LYS A 60 6.80 12.75 -9.78
N LEU A 61 7.49 13.68 -9.15
CA LEU A 61 8.91 13.58 -8.82
C LEU A 61 9.05 13.37 -7.31
N TYR A 62 9.62 12.23 -6.94
CA TYR A 62 9.98 11.92 -5.57
C TYR A 62 11.47 12.22 -5.37
N LEU A 63 11.78 13.14 -4.47
CA LEU A 63 13.13 13.38 -3.96
C LEU A 63 13.22 12.77 -2.57
N VAL A 64 14.03 11.72 -2.43
CA VAL A 64 14.07 10.90 -1.22
C VAL A 64 15.48 10.97 -0.65
N ASP A 65 15.59 11.50 0.57
CA ASP A 65 16.81 11.49 1.36
C ASP A 65 16.67 10.44 2.47
N LEU A 66 17.46 9.38 2.36
CA LEU A 66 17.38 8.24 3.26
C LEU A 66 18.30 8.43 4.47
N ALA A 67 17.86 7.90 5.61
CA ALA A 67 18.67 7.77 6.81
C ALA A 67 19.93 6.92 6.56
N GLY A 68 20.89 7.01 7.47
CA GLY A 68 22.15 6.28 7.42
C GLY A 68 21.95 4.76 7.43
N SER A 69 22.70 4.05 6.57
CA SER A 69 22.65 2.59 6.45
C SER A 69 23.61 1.86 7.38
N GLU A 70 24.30 2.58 8.25
CA GLU A 70 25.27 2.02 9.19
C GLU A 70 24.61 1.09 10.22
N LYS A 71 25.35 0.03 10.57
CA LYS A 71 24.92 -0.90 11.61
C LYS A 71 24.85 -0.21 12.97
N VAL A 72 23.73 -0.41 13.66
CA VAL A 72 23.49 0.06 15.04
C VAL A 72 24.60 -0.37 16.00
N SER A 73 25.23 -1.52 15.80
CA SER A 73 26.33 -1.99 16.66
C SER A 73 27.59 -1.12 16.62
N LYS A 74 27.76 -0.26 15.61
CA LYS A 74 28.89 0.68 15.51
C LYS A 74 28.61 2.04 16.13
N THR A 75 27.35 2.36 16.44
CA THR A 75 26.98 3.70 16.92
C THR A 75 27.18 3.87 18.42
N GLY A 76 27.44 2.79 19.16
CA GLY A 76 27.58 2.83 20.63
C GLY A 76 26.31 3.30 21.34
N ALA A 77 25.15 3.27 20.66
CA ALA A 77 23.90 3.76 21.18
C ALA A 77 23.34 2.84 22.28
N GLU A 78 22.91 3.43 23.40
CA GLU A 78 22.31 2.72 24.53
C GLU A 78 20.90 3.25 24.84
N GLY A 79 20.09 2.44 25.53
CA GLY A 79 18.74 2.83 25.98
C GLY A 79 17.81 3.23 24.82
N MET A 80 17.06 4.31 24.99
CA MET A 80 16.07 4.78 23.99
C MET A 80 16.69 5.09 22.61
N VAL A 81 17.96 5.49 22.59
CA VAL A 81 18.70 5.82 21.36
C VAL A 81 18.94 4.56 20.51
N LEU A 82 19.13 3.42 21.18
CA LEU A 82 19.29 2.13 20.53
C LEU A 82 17.99 1.70 19.83
N ASP A 83 16.84 1.89 20.48
CA ASP A 83 15.54 1.50 19.93
C ASP A 83 15.12 2.39 18.76
N GLU A 84 15.47 3.67 18.80
CA GLU A 84 15.36 4.58 17.65
C GLU A 84 16.22 4.08 16.47
N ALA A 85 17.51 3.80 16.72
CA ALA A 85 18.44 3.32 15.71
C ALA A 85 18.00 1.98 15.09
N LYS A 86 17.38 1.08 15.87
CA LYS A 86 16.76 -0.15 15.36
C LYS A 86 15.59 0.13 14.42
N ASN A 87 14.70 1.07 14.78
CA ASN A 87 13.54 1.42 13.96
C ASN A 87 13.95 2.06 12.62
N ILE A 88 14.98 2.90 12.63
CA ILE A 88 15.56 3.47 11.40
C ILE A 88 16.09 2.35 10.50
N ASN A 89 16.90 1.45 11.07
CA ASN A 89 17.45 0.32 10.33
C ASN A 89 16.38 -0.69 9.87
N LYS A 90 15.24 -0.81 10.56
CA LYS A 90 14.12 -1.64 10.13
C LYS A 90 13.60 -1.22 8.75
N SER A 91 13.42 0.09 8.54
CA SER A 91 12.95 0.61 7.26
C SER A 91 13.96 0.43 6.11
N LEU A 92 15.25 0.58 6.37
CA LEU A 92 16.31 0.30 5.38
C LEU A 92 16.48 -1.19 5.11
N SER A 93 16.30 -2.04 6.13
CA SER A 93 16.30 -3.50 5.98
C SER A 93 15.12 -3.96 5.12
N ALA A 94 13.93 -3.42 5.35
CA ALA A 94 12.75 -3.67 4.50
C ALA A 94 13.00 -3.23 3.05
N LEU A 95 13.62 -2.06 2.84
CA LEU A 95 14.03 -1.61 1.50
C LEU A 95 15.02 -2.59 0.85
N GLY A 96 16.00 -3.08 1.60
CA GLY A 96 16.94 -4.10 1.14
C GLY A 96 16.26 -5.42 0.76
N ASN A 97 15.24 -5.85 1.51
CA ASN A 97 14.46 -7.05 1.22
C ASN A 97 13.64 -6.89 -0.07
N VAL A 98 12.97 -5.75 -0.25
CA VAL A 98 12.23 -5.41 -1.47
C VAL A 98 13.15 -5.44 -2.69
N ILE A 99 14.32 -4.80 -2.60
CA ILE A 99 15.29 -4.79 -3.70
C ILE A 99 15.80 -6.19 -4.02
N SER A 100 16.06 -7.01 -3.00
CA SER A 100 16.52 -8.39 -3.20
C SER A 100 15.44 -9.22 -3.91
N ALA A 101 14.20 -9.18 -3.41
CA ALA A 101 13.09 -9.92 -4.00
C ALA A 101 12.83 -9.51 -5.46
N LEU A 102 12.94 -8.21 -5.77
CA LEU A 102 12.82 -7.71 -7.14
C LEU A 102 14.00 -8.12 -8.02
N ALA A 103 15.23 -8.06 -7.50
CA ALA A 103 16.45 -8.41 -8.22
C ALA A 103 16.50 -9.92 -8.56
N ASP A 104 15.99 -10.76 -7.67
CA ASP A 104 15.90 -12.22 -7.84
C ASP A 104 14.77 -12.63 -8.81
N GLY A 105 13.97 -11.66 -9.28
CA GLY A 105 12.85 -11.89 -10.20
C GLY A 105 11.68 -12.60 -9.54
N ASN A 106 11.54 -12.54 -8.21
CA ASN A 106 10.39 -13.09 -7.52
C ASN A 106 9.14 -12.30 -7.89
N LYS A 107 8.20 -12.94 -8.60
CA LYS A 107 6.96 -12.32 -9.05
C LYS A 107 5.76 -12.58 -8.14
N SER A 108 5.91 -13.43 -7.12
CA SER A 108 4.77 -13.85 -6.30
C SER A 108 4.40 -12.81 -5.26
N HIS A 109 5.35 -12.38 -4.44
CA HIS A 109 5.10 -11.39 -3.39
C HIS A 109 6.37 -10.56 -3.13
N ILE A 110 6.22 -9.23 -3.21
CA ILE A 110 7.27 -8.28 -2.84
C ILE A 110 6.85 -7.61 -1.52
N PRO A 111 7.70 -7.62 -0.47
CA PRO A 111 7.32 -7.20 0.88
C PRO A 111 7.29 -5.67 1.06
N TYR A 112 6.58 -4.94 0.20
CA TYR A 112 6.46 -3.48 0.33
C TYR A 112 5.83 -3.05 1.66
N ARG A 113 5.01 -3.91 2.27
CA ARG A 113 4.26 -3.61 3.50
C ARG A 113 5.11 -3.60 4.77
N ASP A 114 6.33 -4.15 4.73
CA ASP A 114 7.22 -4.28 5.89
C ASP A 114 7.65 -2.92 6.49
N SER A 115 7.57 -1.85 5.70
CA SER A 115 7.78 -0.49 6.18
C SER A 115 6.89 0.54 5.46
N LYS A 116 6.61 1.66 6.14
CA LYS A 116 5.91 2.80 5.52
C LYS A 116 6.69 3.37 4.32
N LEU A 117 8.03 3.38 4.42
CA LEU A 117 8.92 3.86 3.36
C LEU A 117 8.76 3.01 2.09
N THR A 118 8.84 1.69 2.19
CA THR A 118 8.70 0.79 1.04
C THR A 118 7.31 0.81 0.42
N ARG A 119 6.26 1.14 1.20
CA ARG A 119 4.92 1.40 0.66
C ARG A 119 4.86 2.69 -0.15
N ILE A 120 5.49 3.75 0.33
CA ILE A 120 5.57 5.03 -0.39
C ILE A 120 6.37 4.87 -1.69
N LEU A 121 7.45 4.08 -1.65
CA LEU A 121 8.35 3.85 -2.80
C LEU A 121 7.92 2.70 -3.71
N GLN A 122 6.77 2.07 -3.47
CA GLN A 122 6.31 0.92 -4.24
C GLN A 122 6.22 1.22 -5.75
N GLU A 123 5.81 2.43 -6.13
CA GLU A 123 5.79 2.84 -7.55
C GLU A 123 7.20 3.03 -8.13
N SER A 124 8.17 3.40 -7.28
CA SER A 124 9.57 3.62 -7.68
C SER A 124 10.38 2.33 -7.84
N LEU A 125 9.99 1.24 -7.18
CA LEU A 125 10.73 -0.02 -7.21
C LEU A 125 9.85 -1.08 -7.87
N GLY A 126 10.10 -1.39 -9.15
CA GLY A 126 9.32 -2.38 -9.91
C GLY A 126 7.97 -1.87 -10.44
N GLY A 127 7.63 -0.59 -10.23
CA GLY A 127 6.37 0.02 -10.64
C GLY A 127 6.46 0.96 -11.85
N ASN A 128 5.53 1.92 -11.93
CA ASN A 128 5.47 2.94 -12.96
C ASN A 128 6.28 4.19 -12.57
N SER A 129 7.60 4.09 -12.65
CA SER A 129 8.47 5.22 -12.34
C SER A 129 9.80 5.11 -13.06
N ARG A 130 10.35 6.27 -13.46
CA ARG A 130 11.76 6.37 -13.84
C ARG A 130 12.56 6.65 -12.57
N THR A 131 13.32 5.65 -12.14
CA THR A 131 13.96 5.70 -10.83
C THR A 131 15.48 5.74 -10.95
N THR A 132 16.07 6.73 -10.29
CA THR A 132 17.51 6.88 -10.14
C THR A 132 17.86 6.70 -8.68
N ILE A 133 18.82 5.82 -8.40
CA ILE A 133 19.33 5.59 -7.04
C ILE A 133 20.76 6.12 -7.00
N ILE A 134 21.04 7.03 -6.07
CA ILE A 134 22.38 7.54 -5.80
C ILE A 134 22.90 6.81 -4.57
N ILE A 135 24.02 6.10 -4.72
CA ILE A 135 24.70 5.45 -3.60
C ILE A 135 25.86 6.33 -3.13
N CYS A 136 25.89 6.64 -1.84
CA CYS A 136 26.94 7.44 -1.22
C CYS A 136 27.84 6.53 -0.39
N CYS A 137 29.15 6.54 -0.68
CA CYS A 137 30.13 5.66 -0.03
C CYS A 137 31.26 6.49 0.59
N SER A 138 31.79 6.03 1.72
CA SER A 138 32.98 6.62 2.32
C SER A 138 34.24 5.99 1.70
N PRO A 139 35.27 6.79 1.36
CA PRO A 139 36.56 6.27 0.89
C PRO A 139 37.48 5.80 2.03
N ALA A 140 37.08 6.00 3.30
CA ALA A 140 37.94 5.69 4.44
C ALA A 140 38.00 4.18 4.72
N SER A 141 39.20 3.67 5.02
CA SER A 141 39.44 2.23 5.26
C SER A 141 38.61 1.67 6.43
N TYR A 142 38.38 2.45 7.49
CA TYR A 142 37.56 2.01 8.62
C TYR A 142 36.07 1.78 8.25
N ASN A 143 35.61 2.33 7.12
CA ASN A 143 34.25 2.16 6.60
C ASN A 143 34.15 1.10 5.49
N GLU A 144 35.22 0.36 5.19
CA GLU A 144 35.25 -0.63 4.11
C GLU A 144 34.03 -1.58 4.12
N SER A 145 33.64 -2.07 5.30
CA SER A 145 32.51 -2.98 5.43
C SER A 145 31.16 -2.36 5.02
N GLU A 146 30.95 -1.09 5.38
CA GLU A 146 29.71 -0.36 5.03
C GLU A 146 29.72 -0.02 3.55
N THR A 147 30.84 0.49 3.03
CA THR A 147 31.01 0.80 1.60
C THR A 147 30.76 -0.44 0.74
N LYS A 148 31.28 -1.62 1.14
CA LYS A 148 30.99 -2.88 0.45
C LYS A 148 29.50 -3.22 0.45
N SER A 149 28.83 -3.08 1.60
CA SER A 149 27.38 -3.32 1.73
C SER A 149 26.57 -2.41 0.81
N THR A 150 26.89 -1.12 0.77
CA THR A 150 26.24 -0.12 -0.08
C THR A 150 26.47 -0.39 -1.57
N LEU A 151 27.67 -0.81 -1.97
CA LEU A 151 27.95 -1.21 -3.36
C LEU A 151 27.17 -2.46 -3.78
N GLU A 152 27.07 -3.46 -2.90
CA GLU A 152 26.28 -4.68 -3.14
C GLU A 152 24.77 -4.39 -3.23
N PHE A 153 24.29 -3.44 -2.42
CA PHE A 153 22.94 -2.91 -2.55
C PHE A 153 22.73 -2.26 -3.93
N GLY A 154 23.62 -1.36 -4.35
CA GLY A 154 23.53 -0.70 -5.66
C GLY A 154 23.61 -1.69 -6.83
N ARG A 155 24.46 -2.72 -6.72
CA ARG A 155 24.57 -3.79 -7.72
C ARG A 155 23.25 -4.53 -7.92
N ARG A 156 22.55 -4.89 -6.83
CA ARG A 156 21.22 -5.52 -6.90
C ARG A 156 20.17 -4.55 -7.41
N ALA A 157 20.15 -3.32 -6.91
CA ALA A 157 19.17 -2.32 -7.32
C ALA A 157 19.22 -2.05 -8.83
N LYS A 158 20.41 -2.10 -9.44
CA LYS A 158 20.62 -1.93 -10.89
C LYS A 158 19.88 -2.97 -11.76
N THR A 159 19.57 -4.17 -11.25
CA THR A 159 18.91 -5.22 -12.04
C THR A 159 17.39 -5.10 -12.06
N ILE A 160 16.81 -4.25 -11.20
CA ILE A 160 15.37 -4.03 -11.09
C ILE A 160 14.85 -3.40 -12.39
N LYS A 161 13.73 -3.93 -12.90
CA LYS A 161 13.04 -3.41 -14.08
C LYS A 161 11.73 -2.75 -13.68
N ASN A 162 11.57 -1.49 -14.06
CA ASN A 162 10.33 -0.74 -13.92
C ASN A 162 9.53 -0.78 -15.23
N THR A 163 8.20 -0.78 -15.12
CA THR A 163 7.30 -0.69 -16.28
C THR A 163 6.75 0.72 -16.36
N VAL A 164 7.41 1.57 -17.15
CA VAL A 164 7.09 3.00 -17.24
C VAL A 164 6.04 3.26 -18.31
N THR A 165 4.94 3.90 -17.92
CA THR A 165 3.87 4.36 -18.79
C THR A 165 3.63 5.86 -18.58
N VAL A 166 3.13 6.54 -19.62
CA VAL A 166 2.78 7.96 -19.51
C VAL A 166 1.49 8.09 -18.70
N ASN A 167 1.54 8.93 -17.68
CA ASN A 167 0.40 9.26 -16.84
C ASN A 167 -0.50 10.28 -17.55
N GLU A 168 -1.44 9.77 -18.33
CA GLU A 168 -2.44 10.55 -19.06
C GLU A 168 -3.80 10.44 -18.34
N GLU A 169 -4.34 11.58 -17.93
CA GLU A 169 -5.72 11.69 -17.47
C GLU A 169 -6.63 11.90 -18.70
N LEU A 170 -7.44 10.90 -18.99
CA LEU A 170 -8.45 10.96 -20.06
C LEU A 170 -9.54 11.96 -19.67
N THR A 171 -10.07 12.66 -20.67
CA THR A 171 -11.19 13.59 -20.47
C THR A 171 -12.48 12.82 -20.13
N ALA A 172 -13.47 13.50 -19.55
CA ALA A 172 -14.77 12.88 -19.25
C ALA A 172 -15.46 12.30 -20.51
N GLU A 173 -15.29 12.97 -21.65
CA GLU A 173 -15.82 12.50 -22.94
C GLU A 173 -15.07 11.26 -23.45
N GLU A 174 -13.75 11.22 -23.33
CA GLU A 174 -12.95 10.05 -23.69
C GLU A 174 -13.26 8.86 -22.78
N TRP A 175 -13.41 9.09 -21.48
CA TRP A 175 -13.88 8.08 -20.52
C TRP A 175 -15.24 7.54 -20.91
N LYS A 176 -16.20 8.42 -21.25
CA LYS A 176 -17.54 8.03 -21.69
C LYS A 176 -17.48 7.17 -22.95
N ARG A 177 -16.74 7.60 -23.98
CA ARG A 177 -16.57 6.84 -25.23
C ARG A 177 -15.94 5.48 -24.99
N ARG A 178 -14.92 5.40 -24.15
CA ARG A 178 -14.23 4.15 -23.81
C ARG A 178 -15.15 3.21 -23.04
N TRP A 179 -15.93 3.75 -22.10
CA TRP A 179 -16.95 3.01 -21.36
C TRP A 179 -18.06 2.49 -22.26
N GLU A 180 -18.57 3.28 -23.21
CA GLU A 180 -19.60 2.83 -24.17
C GLU A 180 -19.09 1.67 -25.02
N LYS A 181 -17.85 1.79 -25.54
CA LYS A 181 -17.20 0.71 -26.31
C LYS A 181 -17.02 -0.57 -25.49
N GLU A 182 -16.55 -0.43 -24.24
CA GLU A 182 -16.34 -1.61 -23.38
C GLU A 182 -17.68 -2.20 -22.93
N LYS A 183 -18.71 -1.39 -22.69
CA LYS A 183 -20.07 -1.83 -22.39
C LYS A 183 -20.67 -2.63 -23.53
N GLU A 184 -20.51 -2.18 -24.77
CA GLU A 184 -20.95 -2.91 -25.97
C GLU A 184 -20.20 -4.25 -26.09
N LYS A 185 -18.88 -4.26 -25.86
CA LYS A 185 -18.06 -5.47 -25.85
C LYS A 185 -18.53 -6.46 -24.78
N VAL A 186 -18.79 -5.98 -23.56
CA VAL A 186 -19.33 -6.80 -22.46
C VAL A 186 -20.72 -7.35 -22.82
N ALA A 187 -21.59 -6.55 -23.44
CA ALA A 187 -22.90 -7.02 -23.88
C ALA A 187 -22.77 -8.14 -24.94
N LYS A 188 -21.86 -7.98 -25.91
CA LYS A 188 -21.56 -8.99 -26.91
C LYS A 188 -21.03 -10.28 -26.28
N LEU A 189 -20.04 -10.18 -25.38
CA LEU A 189 -19.45 -11.32 -24.69
C LEU A 189 -20.46 -12.04 -23.79
N LYS A 190 -21.33 -11.31 -23.08
CA LYS A 190 -22.42 -11.92 -22.29
C LYS A 190 -23.43 -12.66 -23.18
N GLY A 191 -23.75 -12.10 -24.34
CA GLY A 191 -24.60 -12.78 -25.32
C GLY A 191 -23.97 -14.07 -25.84
N GLN A 192 -22.66 -14.04 -26.13
CA GLN A 192 -21.92 -15.23 -26.54
C GLN A 192 -21.84 -16.28 -25.41
N LEU A 193 -21.58 -15.85 -24.17
CA LEU A 193 -21.54 -16.73 -23.00
C LEU A 193 -22.90 -17.41 -22.77
N SER A 194 -23.99 -16.66 -22.84
CA SER A 194 -25.34 -17.21 -22.67
C SER A 194 -25.69 -18.24 -23.76
N ARG A 195 -25.27 -18.01 -25.01
CA ARG A 195 -25.44 -18.99 -26.09
C ARG A 195 -24.62 -20.26 -25.84
N ALA A 196 -23.36 -20.10 -25.41
CA ALA A 196 -22.49 -21.22 -25.08
C ALA A 196 -23.02 -22.04 -23.89
N GLU A 197 -23.55 -21.37 -22.86
CA GLU A 197 -24.18 -22.03 -21.70
C GLU A 197 -25.47 -22.78 -22.10
N ALA A 198 -26.29 -22.19 -22.96
CA ALA A 198 -27.49 -22.84 -23.47
C ALA A 198 -27.14 -24.09 -24.31
N GLU A 199 -26.12 -23.98 -25.16
CA GLU A 199 -25.60 -25.10 -25.93
C GLU A 199 -25.08 -26.21 -24.99
N LEU A 200 -24.23 -25.87 -24.03
CA LEU A 200 -23.68 -26.80 -23.05
C LEU A 200 -24.77 -27.52 -22.25
N ASN A 201 -25.85 -26.83 -21.89
CA ASN A 201 -26.98 -27.43 -21.18
C ASN A 201 -27.75 -28.42 -22.04
N ARG A 202 -27.92 -28.17 -23.34
CA ARG A 202 -28.53 -29.14 -24.27
C ARG A 202 -27.70 -30.42 -24.37
N TRP A 203 -26.38 -30.28 -24.53
CA TRP A 203 -25.44 -31.40 -24.52
C TRP A 203 -25.51 -32.19 -23.20
N ARG A 204 -25.57 -31.52 -22.05
CA ARG A 204 -25.70 -32.15 -20.71
C ARG A 204 -27.02 -32.88 -20.51
N ASN A 205 -28.09 -32.43 -21.15
CA ASN A 205 -29.40 -33.08 -21.13
C ASN A 205 -29.51 -34.24 -22.14
N GLY A 206 -28.44 -34.56 -22.87
CA GLY A 206 -28.40 -35.66 -23.84
C GLY A 206 -29.00 -35.31 -25.21
N GLU A 207 -29.25 -34.03 -25.48
CA GLU A 207 -29.70 -33.55 -26.80
C GLU A 207 -28.49 -33.29 -27.72
N SER A 208 -28.64 -33.59 -29.00
CA SER A 208 -27.65 -33.19 -30.02
C SER A 208 -27.96 -31.79 -30.55
N VAL A 209 -26.96 -30.91 -30.63
CA VAL A 209 -27.09 -29.60 -31.28
C VAL A 209 -26.69 -29.74 -32.75
N PRO A 210 -27.56 -29.40 -33.72
CA PRO A 210 -27.24 -29.40 -35.15
C PRO A 210 -26.01 -28.53 -35.48
N GLN A 211 -25.22 -28.93 -36.47
CA GLN A 211 -23.90 -28.34 -36.76
C GLN A 211 -23.97 -26.89 -37.27
N ASP A 212 -25.14 -26.47 -37.72
CA ASP A 212 -25.54 -25.11 -38.12
C ASP A 212 -25.98 -24.22 -36.94
N GLU A 213 -26.35 -24.84 -35.81
CA GLU A 213 -26.70 -24.15 -34.55
C GLU A 213 -25.54 -24.11 -33.54
N GLN A 214 -24.50 -24.91 -33.74
CA GLN A 214 -23.29 -24.92 -32.91
C GLN A 214 -22.54 -23.60 -33.04
N LEU A 215 -22.04 -23.05 -31.92
CA LEU A 215 -21.18 -21.87 -31.97
C LEU A 215 -19.89 -22.18 -32.74
N LEU A 216 -19.76 -21.67 -33.97
CA LEU A 216 -18.54 -21.82 -34.76
C LEU A 216 -17.37 -21.12 -34.07
N THR A 217 -16.23 -21.81 -33.99
CA THR A 217 -14.93 -21.29 -33.54
C THR A 217 -14.52 -19.97 -34.20
N LYS A 218 -14.95 -19.72 -35.45
CA LYS A 218 -14.75 -18.45 -36.16
C LYS A 218 -15.36 -17.22 -35.48
N ASP A 219 -16.47 -17.38 -34.74
CA ASP A 219 -17.11 -16.26 -34.02
C ASP A 219 -16.40 -15.92 -32.70
N LEU A 220 -15.64 -16.87 -32.14
CA LEU A 220 -14.74 -16.66 -31.00
C LEU A 220 -13.38 -16.06 -31.45
N GLU A 221 -12.86 -16.47 -32.60
CA GLU A 221 -11.58 -16.00 -33.16
C GLU A 221 -11.65 -14.53 -33.63
N ALA A 222 -12.78 -14.10 -34.20
CA ALA A 222 -12.94 -12.72 -34.70
C ALA A 222 -12.86 -11.63 -33.61
N SER A 223 -12.94 -12.00 -32.32
CA SER A 223 -12.79 -11.07 -31.19
C SER A 223 -11.50 -11.28 -30.37
N THR A 224 -10.67 -12.26 -30.75
CA THR A 224 -9.44 -12.66 -30.02
C THR A 224 -8.16 -12.49 -30.83
N LEU A 225 -8.19 -11.71 -31.91
CA LEU A 225 -6.97 -11.28 -32.64
C LEU A 225 -6.07 -10.40 -31.76
N SER A 226 -5.37 -11.03 -30.83
CA SER A 226 -4.05 -10.62 -30.37
C SER A 226 -3.24 -11.72 -29.68
N LEU A 227 -3.57 -13.02 -29.72
CA LEU A 227 -2.68 -14.07 -29.16
C LEU A 227 -2.81 -15.42 -29.91
N SER A 228 -1.75 -15.74 -30.66
CA SER A 228 -1.25 -17.06 -31.08
C SER A 228 -2.12 -18.01 -31.93
N ASP A 229 -1.60 -18.26 -33.14
CA ASP A 229 -1.97 -19.30 -34.12
C ASP A 229 -1.88 -20.73 -33.55
N THR A 230 -2.91 -21.56 -33.78
CA THR A 230 -2.78 -22.94 -34.29
C THR A 230 -4.16 -23.46 -34.71
N SER A 231 -4.30 -23.79 -35.99
CA SER A 231 -5.56 -24.20 -36.63
C SER A 231 -5.78 -25.72 -36.66
N SER A 232 -7.06 -26.08 -36.82
CA SER A 232 -7.65 -27.25 -37.51
C SER A 232 -8.26 -28.40 -36.67
N VAL A 233 -9.59 -28.37 -36.57
CA VAL A 233 -10.45 -29.53 -36.26
C VAL A 233 -11.42 -29.70 -37.43
N THR A 234 -11.48 -30.90 -38.02
CA THR A 234 -12.43 -31.27 -39.08
C THR A 234 -13.45 -32.30 -38.57
N ASN A 235 -14.72 -32.05 -38.93
CA ASN A 235 -15.93 -32.82 -38.63
C ASN A 235 -15.89 -34.30 -39.04
N ILE A 236 -16.57 -35.16 -38.26
CA ILE A 236 -16.91 -36.54 -38.61
C ILE A 236 -18.45 -36.63 -38.77
N PRO A 237 -19.00 -37.18 -39.86
CA PRO A 237 -20.40 -37.61 -39.91
C PRO A 237 -20.54 -39.09 -39.50
N ALA A 238 -21.53 -39.37 -38.66
CA ALA A 238 -21.90 -40.71 -38.23
C ALA A 238 -22.62 -41.48 -39.35
N THR A 239 -22.18 -42.70 -39.66
CA THR A 239 -22.99 -43.70 -40.37
C THR A 239 -22.65 -45.07 -39.79
N ILE A 240 -23.61 -45.65 -39.08
CA ILE A 240 -23.56 -47.02 -38.57
C ILE A 240 -24.00 -47.92 -39.72
N THR A 241 -23.15 -48.84 -40.16
CA THR A 241 -23.56 -49.95 -41.05
C THR A 241 -22.90 -51.24 -40.56
N GLN A 242 -23.72 -52.29 -40.47
CA GLN A 242 -23.40 -53.61 -39.95
C GLN A 242 -22.23 -54.24 -40.70
N VAL A 243 -21.21 -54.70 -39.97
CA VAL A 243 -20.01 -55.33 -40.55
C VAL A 243 -20.17 -56.84 -40.54
N SER A 244 -20.39 -57.41 -41.73
CA SER A 244 -20.12 -58.81 -42.05
C SER A 244 -18.61 -59.00 -42.18
N ALA A 245 -18.07 -60.05 -41.57
CA ALA A 245 -16.64 -60.34 -41.55
C ALA A 245 -16.11 -60.77 -42.93
N GLU A 246 -15.48 -59.84 -43.65
CA GLU A 246 -14.54 -60.14 -44.75
C GLU A 246 -13.09 -59.85 -44.32
N PRO A 247 -12.07 -60.49 -44.94
CA PRO A 247 -10.69 -60.31 -44.55
C PRO A 247 -10.19 -58.94 -45.01
N VAL A 248 -10.14 -58.00 -44.05
CA VAL A 248 -9.58 -56.65 -44.18
C VAL A 248 -8.21 -56.72 -44.88
N GLY A 249 -8.11 -56.08 -46.05
CA GLY A 249 -6.88 -56.03 -46.83
C GLY A 249 -5.74 -55.36 -46.07
N ASN A 250 -4.48 -55.72 -46.38
CA ASN A 250 -3.29 -55.23 -45.67
C ASN A 250 -3.25 -53.69 -45.52
N ASP A 251 -3.81 -52.96 -46.48
CA ASP A 251 -3.80 -51.49 -46.51
C ASP A 251 -4.78 -50.85 -45.50
N GLU A 252 -5.90 -51.52 -45.21
CA GLU A 252 -6.87 -51.08 -44.20
C GLU A 252 -6.37 -51.40 -42.77
N ARG A 253 -5.70 -52.55 -42.60
CA ARG A 253 -5.05 -52.89 -41.31
C ARG A 253 -4.00 -51.87 -40.90
N VAL A 254 -3.19 -51.38 -41.85
CA VAL A 254 -2.17 -50.34 -41.58
C VAL A 254 -2.83 -49.04 -41.13
N LYS A 255 -3.92 -48.62 -41.79
CA LYS A 255 -4.67 -47.40 -41.41
C LYS A 255 -5.26 -47.51 -40.01
N PHE A 256 -5.83 -48.66 -39.64
CA PHE A 256 -6.34 -48.88 -38.29
C PHE A 256 -5.23 -48.91 -37.24
N GLU A 257 -4.05 -49.45 -37.57
CA GLU A 257 -2.89 -49.45 -36.67
C GLU A 257 -2.37 -48.02 -36.44
N GLU A 258 -2.29 -47.19 -37.49
CA GLU A 258 -1.91 -45.78 -37.42
C GLU A 258 -2.92 -44.95 -36.61
N GLU A 259 -4.21 -45.19 -36.81
CA GLU A 259 -5.28 -44.51 -36.06
C GLU A 259 -5.27 -44.91 -34.58
N ARG A 260 -4.97 -46.18 -34.27
CA ARG A 260 -4.81 -46.67 -32.90
C ARG A 260 -3.62 -46.00 -32.20
N ILE A 261 -2.48 -45.87 -32.89
CA ILE A 261 -1.29 -45.17 -32.37
C ILE A 261 -1.62 -43.69 -32.10
N ARG A 262 -2.37 -43.05 -33.01
CA ARG A 262 -2.79 -41.65 -32.83
C ARG A 262 -3.72 -41.46 -31.63
N LEU A 263 -4.66 -42.37 -31.42
CA LEU A 263 -5.58 -42.33 -30.28
C LEU A 263 -4.84 -42.53 -28.95
N TYR A 264 -3.85 -43.42 -28.90
CA TYR A 264 -3.00 -43.58 -27.70
C TYR A 264 -2.20 -42.31 -27.41
N ALA A 265 -1.62 -41.67 -28.43
CA ALA A 265 -0.90 -40.40 -28.24
C ALA A 265 -1.82 -39.26 -27.74
N GLN A 266 -3.07 -39.21 -28.19
CA GLN A 266 -4.05 -38.25 -27.68
C GLN A 266 -4.47 -38.55 -26.24
N LEU A 267 -4.51 -39.82 -25.84
CA LEU A 267 -4.82 -40.19 -24.46
C LEU A 267 -3.68 -39.77 -23.52
N ASP A 268 -2.43 -40.01 -23.90
CA ASP A 268 -1.24 -39.56 -23.14
C ASP A 268 -1.23 -38.03 -22.98
N GLU A 269 -1.56 -37.28 -24.05
CA GLU A 269 -1.65 -35.81 -23.98
C GLU A 269 -2.77 -35.33 -23.04
N LYS A 270 -3.88 -36.08 -22.96
CA LYS A 270 -4.98 -35.77 -22.05
C LYS A 270 -4.64 -36.11 -20.60
N ASP A 271 -3.90 -37.18 -20.36
CA ASP A 271 -3.41 -37.55 -19.03
C ASP A 271 -2.42 -36.49 -18.51
N ASP A 272 -1.50 -36.01 -19.36
CA ASP A 272 -0.60 -34.90 -19.03
C ASP A 272 -1.35 -33.60 -18.68
N GLU A 273 -2.46 -33.32 -19.38
CA GLU A 273 -3.30 -32.15 -19.11
C GLU A 273 -4.08 -32.30 -17.78
N ILE A 274 -4.58 -33.50 -17.48
CA ILE A 274 -5.22 -33.80 -16.19
C ILE A 274 -4.23 -33.63 -15.04
N ASP A 275 -2.97 -34.05 -15.21
CA ASP A 275 -1.93 -33.88 -14.20
C ASP A 275 -1.60 -32.41 -13.97
N ARG A 276 -1.50 -31.59 -15.04
CA ARG A 276 -1.31 -30.14 -14.91
C ARG A 276 -2.47 -29.48 -14.16
N GLN A 277 -3.71 -29.84 -14.50
CA GLN A 277 -4.89 -29.28 -13.84
C GLN A 277 -4.97 -29.71 -12.38
N SER A 278 -4.61 -30.95 -12.06
CA SER A 278 -4.58 -31.46 -10.68
C SER A 278 -3.55 -30.72 -9.82
N GLN A 279 -2.35 -30.48 -10.34
CA GLN A 279 -1.32 -29.67 -9.66
C GLN A 279 -1.77 -28.22 -9.45
N LEU A 280 -2.45 -27.62 -10.44
CA LEU A 280 -2.99 -26.28 -10.30
C LEU A 280 -4.08 -26.20 -9.22
N ILE A 281 -4.98 -27.18 -9.18
CA ILE A 281 -6.04 -27.28 -8.16
C ILE A 281 -5.43 -27.38 -6.76
N GLU A 282 -4.41 -28.21 -6.58
CA GLU A 282 -3.78 -28.40 -5.27
C GLU A 282 -3.08 -27.11 -4.80
N LYS A 283 -2.39 -26.43 -5.72
CA LYS A 283 -1.79 -25.12 -5.44
C LYS A 283 -2.84 -24.06 -5.07
N LEU A 284 -3.99 -24.06 -5.74
CA LEU A 284 -5.08 -23.14 -5.42
C LEU A 284 -5.69 -23.44 -4.04
N LYS A 285 -5.79 -24.71 -3.64
CA LYS A 285 -6.24 -25.08 -2.29
C LYS A 285 -5.28 -24.62 -1.21
N GLU A 286 -3.97 -24.80 -1.41
CA GLU A 286 -2.95 -24.28 -0.47
C GLU A 286 -3.08 -22.77 -0.31
N GLN A 287 -3.23 -22.03 -1.42
CA GLN A 287 -3.46 -20.58 -1.36
C GLN A 287 -4.75 -20.19 -0.64
N MET A 288 -5.83 -20.97 -0.80
CA MET A 288 -7.07 -20.73 -0.06
C MET A 288 -6.88 -20.94 1.45
N LEU A 289 -6.19 -22.00 1.87
CA LEU A 289 -5.89 -22.27 3.27
C LEU A 289 -5.05 -21.15 3.91
N GLU A 290 -4.01 -20.69 3.22
CA GLU A 290 -3.20 -19.55 3.66
C GLU A 290 -4.04 -18.27 3.81
N GLN A 291 -4.97 -18.02 2.89
CA GLN A 291 -5.88 -16.87 2.97
C GLN A 291 -6.85 -16.99 4.14
N GLU A 292 -7.40 -18.18 4.40
CA GLU A 292 -8.28 -18.40 5.56
C GLU A 292 -7.55 -18.18 6.89
N GLU A 293 -6.31 -18.66 7.02
CA GLU A 293 -5.49 -18.42 8.20
C GLU A 293 -5.16 -16.94 8.39
N LEU A 294 -4.84 -16.23 7.30
CA LEU A 294 -4.60 -14.79 7.33
C LEU A 294 -5.84 -14.01 7.78
N ILE A 295 -7.03 -14.37 7.25
CA ILE A 295 -8.30 -13.76 7.67
C ILE A 295 -8.56 -14.02 9.16
N ALA A 296 -8.31 -15.24 9.63
CA ALA A 296 -8.46 -15.58 11.05
C ALA A 296 -7.50 -14.78 11.93
N SER A 297 -6.25 -14.56 11.49
CA SER A 297 -5.30 -13.70 12.19
C SER A 297 -5.75 -12.25 12.26
N ILE A 298 -6.18 -11.68 11.13
CA ILE A 298 -6.65 -10.28 11.07
C ILE A 298 -7.87 -10.08 11.97
N ARG A 299 -8.79 -11.06 12.04
CA ARG A 299 -9.95 -10.99 12.95
C ARG A 299 -9.52 -10.94 14.41
N ARG A 300 -8.56 -11.78 14.82
CA ARG A 300 -7.99 -11.76 16.19
C ARG A 300 -7.34 -10.40 16.51
N ASP A 301 -6.54 -9.88 15.58
CA ASP A 301 -5.90 -8.57 15.77
C ASP A 301 -6.93 -7.44 15.86
N TYR A 302 -8.00 -7.49 15.05
CA TYR A 302 -9.09 -6.53 15.10
C TYR A 302 -9.82 -6.56 16.45
N GLU A 303 -10.07 -7.74 17.01
CA GLU A 303 -10.68 -7.89 18.33
C GLU A 303 -9.79 -7.31 19.43
N LEU A 304 -8.48 -7.55 19.39
CA LEU A 304 -7.52 -6.98 20.34
C LEU A 304 -7.49 -5.45 20.28
N VAL A 305 -7.44 -4.88 19.06
CA VAL A 305 -7.46 -3.42 18.87
C VAL A 305 -8.78 -2.81 19.35
N GLN A 306 -9.92 -3.47 19.14
CA GLN A 306 -11.21 -3.03 19.67
C GLN A 306 -11.25 -3.02 21.20
N GLN A 307 -10.65 -4.03 21.84
CA GLN A 307 -10.52 -4.07 23.30
C GLN A 307 -9.64 -2.93 23.82
N GLU A 308 -8.48 -2.67 23.20
CA GLU A 308 -7.62 -1.55 23.58
C GLU A 308 -8.29 -0.20 23.38
N MET A 309 -9.01 -0.01 22.27
CA MET A 309 -9.75 1.22 22.00
C MET A 309 -10.79 1.48 23.10
N THR A 310 -11.52 0.45 23.51
CA THR A 310 -12.52 0.54 24.58
C THR A 310 -11.85 0.88 25.92
N ARG A 311 -10.70 0.27 26.22
CA ARG A 311 -9.91 0.56 27.43
C ARG A 311 -9.44 2.02 27.45
N ILE A 312 -8.84 2.51 26.37
CA ILE A 312 -8.35 3.89 26.26
C ILE A 312 -9.51 4.90 26.33
N GLN A 313 -10.69 4.56 25.81
CA GLN A 313 -11.89 5.40 25.96
C GLN A 313 -12.33 5.50 27.42
N GLN A 314 -12.33 4.39 28.17
CA GLN A 314 -12.64 4.39 29.59
C GLN A 314 -11.62 5.19 30.40
N GLU A 315 -10.32 5.01 30.14
CA GLU A 315 -9.26 5.78 30.79
C GLU A 315 -9.39 7.28 30.51
N ASN A 316 -9.73 7.67 29.27
CA ASN A 316 -9.98 9.08 28.91
C ASN A 316 -11.19 9.66 29.64
N GLU A 317 -12.31 8.94 29.73
CA GLU A 317 -13.49 9.42 30.45
C GLU A 317 -13.21 9.56 31.96
N SER A 318 -12.46 8.62 32.55
CA SER A 318 -12.00 8.74 33.94
C SER A 318 -11.14 9.98 34.15
N ALA A 319 -10.14 10.20 33.27
CA ALA A 319 -9.28 11.37 33.36
C ALA A 319 -10.03 12.69 33.16
N LYS A 320 -11.07 12.72 32.32
CA LYS A 320 -11.94 13.90 32.17
C LYS A 320 -12.70 14.22 33.44
N GLU A 321 -13.20 13.21 34.14
CA GLU A 321 -13.91 13.43 35.40
C GLU A 321 -12.95 13.93 36.49
N GLU A 322 -11.74 13.38 36.58
CA GLU A 322 -10.69 13.88 37.48
C GLU A 322 -10.36 15.36 37.20
N VAL A 323 -10.18 15.73 35.93
CA VAL A 323 -9.93 17.13 35.54
C VAL A 323 -11.08 18.03 35.95
N LYS A 324 -12.32 17.57 35.80
CA LYS A 324 -13.52 18.33 36.18
C LYS A 324 -13.61 18.52 37.69
N GLU A 325 -13.29 17.50 38.49
CA GLU A 325 -13.21 17.62 39.95
C GLU A 325 -12.13 18.63 40.39
N VAL A 326 -10.95 18.59 39.76
CA VAL A 326 -9.87 19.55 40.05
C VAL A 326 -10.27 20.97 39.69
N LEU A 327 -10.94 21.17 38.54
CA LEU A 327 -11.43 22.49 38.14
C LEU A 327 -12.45 23.04 39.13
N GLN A 328 -13.38 22.21 39.60
CA GLN A 328 -14.36 22.62 40.60
C GLN A 328 -13.70 23.00 41.93
N ALA A 329 -12.71 22.22 42.38
CA ALA A 329 -11.95 22.54 43.60
C ALA A 329 -11.15 23.86 43.47
N LEU A 330 -10.60 24.15 42.29
CA LEU A 330 -9.91 25.41 42.01
C LEU A 330 -10.87 26.61 42.02
N GLU A 331 -12.08 26.44 41.50
CA GLU A 331 -13.12 27.47 41.51
C GLU A 331 -13.55 27.79 42.96
N GLU A 332 -13.78 26.76 43.78
CA GLU A 332 -14.08 26.93 45.21
C GLU A 332 -12.92 27.61 45.96
N LEU A 333 -11.68 27.26 45.66
CA LEU A 333 -10.50 27.89 46.27
C LEU A 333 -10.38 29.37 45.87
N ALA A 334 -10.66 29.71 44.61
CA ALA A 334 -10.65 31.08 44.13
C ALA A 334 -11.70 31.95 44.85
N VAL A 335 -12.92 31.43 45.01
CA VAL A 335 -13.99 32.12 45.75
C VAL A 335 -13.60 32.33 47.22
N ASN A 336 -13.01 31.31 47.86
CA ASN A 336 -12.53 31.43 49.24
C ASN A 336 -11.38 32.44 49.38
N TYR A 337 -10.46 32.50 48.42
CA TYR A 337 -9.38 33.47 48.39
C TYR A 337 -9.92 34.90 48.30
N ASP A 338 -10.86 35.16 47.39
CA ASP A 338 -11.48 36.48 47.23
C ASP A 338 -12.21 36.93 48.51
N GLN A 339 -12.97 36.03 49.14
CA GLN A 339 -13.62 36.30 50.43
C GLN A 339 -12.59 36.65 51.50
N LYS A 340 -11.49 35.90 51.59
CA LYS A 340 -10.46 36.15 52.60
C LYS A 340 -9.69 37.43 52.35
N SER A 341 -9.43 37.76 51.08
CA SER A 341 -8.83 39.04 50.69
C SER A 341 -9.72 40.20 51.13
N GLN A 342 -11.03 40.14 50.88
CA GLN A 342 -11.99 41.16 51.34
C GLN A 342 -12.01 41.28 52.87
N GLU A 343 -11.94 40.18 53.61
CA GLU A 343 -11.88 40.21 55.08
C GLU A 343 -10.59 40.90 55.58
N VAL A 344 -9.45 40.62 54.94
CA VAL A 344 -8.17 41.28 55.26
C VAL A 344 -8.24 42.78 54.98
N ASP A 345 -8.78 43.18 53.83
CA ASP A 345 -8.93 44.59 53.47
C ASP A 345 -9.84 45.33 54.47
N ASN A 346 -10.94 44.69 54.91
CA ASN A 346 -11.82 45.26 55.92
C ASN A 346 -11.12 45.42 57.28
N LYS A 347 -10.39 44.39 57.74
CA LYS A 347 -9.62 44.47 59.00
C LYS A 347 -8.50 45.50 58.95
N ASN A 348 -7.83 45.66 57.80
CA ASN A 348 -6.81 46.69 57.63
C ASN A 348 -7.43 48.09 57.78
N ARG A 349 -8.61 48.34 57.18
CA ARG A 349 -9.33 49.61 57.35
C ARG A 349 -9.74 49.86 58.80
N GLU A 350 -10.25 48.84 59.50
CA GLU A 350 -10.58 48.95 60.93
C GLU A 350 -9.33 49.25 61.76
N PHE A 351 -8.20 48.61 61.47
CA PHE A 351 -6.93 48.84 62.15
C PHE A 351 -6.40 50.26 61.92
N GLU A 352 -6.47 50.77 60.68
CA GLU A 352 -6.10 52.15 60.36
C GLU A 352 -6.96 53.15 61.14
N GLN A 353 -8.27 52.95 61.20
CA GLN A 353 -9.19 53.79 61.99
C GLN A 353 -8.83 53.78 63.48
N LEU A 354 -8.62 52.59 64.06
CA LEU A 354 -8.21 52.44 65.47
C LEU A 354 -6.85 53.10 65.76
N SER A 355 -5.91 53.00 64.82
CA SER A 355 -4.59 53.62 64.93
C SER A 355 -4.66 55.15 64.87
N GLU A 356 -5.51 55.70 64.01
CA GLU A 356 -5.81 57.13 63.96
C GLU A 356 -6.46 57.62 65.26
N GLU A 357 -7.48 56.92 65.77
CA GLU A 357 -8.12 57.24 67.05
C GLU A 357 -7.13 57.20 68.22
N HIS A 358 -6.27 56.18 68.26
CA HIS A 358 -5.24 56.05 69.29
C HIS A 358 -4.23 57.19 69.21
N SER A 359 -3.80 57.58 68.01
CA SER A 359 -2.91 58.72 67.78
C SER A 359 -3.54 60.04 68.20
N GLN A 360 -4.83 60.26 67.89
CA GLN A 360 -5.59 61.42 68.34
C GLN A 360 -5.70 61.48 69.88
N LYS A 361 -5.98 60.34 70.53
CA LYS A 361 -6.02 60.25 71.99
C LYS A 361 -4.66 60.55 72.62
N LEU A 362 -3.57 60.00 72.10
CA LEU A 362 -2.21 60.31 72.57
C LEU A 362 -1.87 61.79 72.41
N ALA A 363 -2.22 62.41 71.28
CA ALA A 363 -2.03 63.84 71.07
C ALA A 363 -2.85 64.69 72.07
N SER A 364 -4.07 64.27 72.40
CA SER A 364 -4.90 64.94 73.42
C SER A 364 -4.32 64.84 74.83
N LEU A 365 -3.76 63.69 75.20
CA LEU A 365 -3.11 63.44 76.49
C LEU A 365 -1.81 64.25 76.64
N ASN A 366 -0.98 64.33 75.59
CA ASN A 366 0.24 65.14 75.60
C ASN A 366 -0.02 66.66 75.62
N ASN A 367 -1.21 67.11 75.23
CA ASN A 367 -1.61 68.52 75.30
C ASN A 367 -2.27 68.92 76.65
N THR A 368 -2.50 67.95 77.55
CA THR A 368 -3.13 68.18 78.87
C THR A 368 -2.19 67.96 80.06
N ALA A 369 -0.92 67.66 79.82
CA ALA A 369 0.18 67.70 80.78
C ALA A 369 1.05 68.93 80.54
#